data_AF-A0A0W1QPV2-F1
#
_entry.id   AF-A0A0W1QPV2-F1
#
_cell.length_a   1.000
_cell.length_b   1.000
_cell.length_c   1.000
_cell.angle_alpha   90.00
_cell.angle_beta   90.00
_cell.angle_gamma   90.00
#
_symmetry.space_group_name_H-M   'P 1'
#
loop_
_entity.id
_entity.type
_entity.pdbx_description
1 polymer ?
#
loop_
_entity_poly.entity_id
_entity_poly.type
_entity_poly.pdbx_seq_one_letter_code
_entity_poly.pdbx_strand_id
1 'polypeptide(L)'
;MSHDSRANDLAAQHLLPRANYKLTELAEEVARCARPLLPDGSKLFLGLEQNDAGSLRMIWWRGDDFRVIAEIEATPEAFCPEDSDEGILQDAAAACLTYLAGRWPTPPRRLGIITDGTGVAFSPARPAVAQAGWLMAHASGEAPLTAIVALAPRGPCALLCTPSVAPSRH
;
A
#
# COMPACT_ATOMS: atom_id res chain seq x y z
N MET A 1 -26.09 -15.18 -21.80
CA MET A 1 -26.13 -13.71 -21.63
C MET A 1 -24.91 -13.32 -20.82
N SER A 2 -23.80 -13.02 -21.50
CA SER A 2 -22.49 -12.74 -20.90
C SER A 2 -21.79 -11.68 -21.73
N HIS A 3 -22.08 -10.41 -21.49
CA HIS A 3 -21.34 -9.28 -22.09
C HIS A 3 -21.67 -8.02 -21.28
N ASP A 4 -21.00 -7.83 -20.14
CA ASP A 4 -20.92 -6.48 -19.51
C ASP A 4 -19.80 -6.33 -18.47
N SER A 5 -19.21 -7.42 -17.97
CA SER A 5 -18.13 -7.32 -16.97
C SER A 5 -16.85 -6.64 -17.51
N ARG A 6 -16.49 -6.88 -18.77
CA ARG A 6 -15.25 -6.34 -19.38
C ARG A 6 -15.28 -4.84 -19.66
N ALA A 7 -16.44 -4.29 -19.97
CA ALA A 7 -16.58 -2.85 -20.23
C ALA A 7 -16.51 -2.05 -18.92
N ASN A 8 -17.06 -2.62 -17.84
CA ASN A 8 -17.03 -2.01 -16.52
C ASN A 8 -15.62 -2.04 -15.90
N ASP A 9 -14.85 -3.12 -16.12
CA ASP A 9 -13.45 -3.22 -15.67
C ASP A 9 -12.53 -2.19 -16.34
N LEU A 10 -12.71 -1.91 -17.64
CA LEU A 10 -11.93 -0.90 -18.37
C LEU A 10 -12.29 0.54 -17.99
N ALA A 11 -13.57 0.80 -17.65
CA ALA A 11 -14.02 2.09 -17.15
C ALA A 11 -13.52 2.34 -15.71
N ALA A 12 -13.55 1.32 -14.86
CA ALA A 12 -12.96 1.38 -13.51
C ALA A 12 -11.44 1.64 -13.58
N GLN A 13 -10.71 0.97 -14.49
CA GLN A 13 -9.27 1.21 -14.70
C GLN A 13 -8.92 2.62 -15.20
N HIS A 14 -9.84 3.32 -15.87
CA HIS A 14 -9.65 4.73 -16.26
C HIS A 14 -9.87 5.72 -15.12
N LEU A 15 -10.52 5.31 -14.03
CA LEU A 15 -10.80 6.14 -12.86
C LEU A 15 -9.75 5.99 -11.75
N LEU A 16 -8.78 5.10 -11.93
CA LEU A 16 -7.73 4.85 -10.95
C LEU A 16 -6.57 5.85 -11.10
N PRO A 17 -5.95 6.28 -9.99
CA PRO A 17 -4.74 7.08 -10.04
C PRO A 17 -3.66 6.34 -10.82
N ARG A 18 -3.24 6.90 -11.96
CA ARG A 18 -2.07 6.43 -12.70
C ARG A 18 -0.81 7.03 -12.11
N ALA A 19 0.30 6.29 -12.07
CA ALA A 19 1.57 6.87 -11.68
C ALA A 19 1.87 8.15 -12.50
N ASN A 20 2.33 9.19 -11.82
CA ASN A 20 2.87 10.40 -12.45
C ASN A 20 4.17 10.74 -11.73
N TYR A 21 4.96 11.65 -12.31
CA TYR A 21 6.28 12.00 -11.77
C TYR A 21 6.24 12.31 -10.27
N LYS A 22 5.26 13.11 -9.81
CA LYS A 22 5.18 13.51 -8.40
C LYS A 22 4.77 12.36 -7.47
N LEU A 23 3.80 11.54 -7.85
CA LEU A 23 3.38 10.39 -7.05
C LEU A 23 4.50 9.35 -6.97
N THR A 24 5.25 9.16 -8.06
CA THR A 24 6.42 8.28 -8.09
C THR A 24 7.51 8.80 -7.15
N GLU A 25 7.86 10.09 -7.20
CA GLU A 25 8.84 10.71 -6.30
C GLU A 25 8.45 10.52 -4.82
N LEU A 26 7.18 10.79 -4.46
CA LEU A 26 6.69 10.60 -3.09
C LEU A 26 6.74 9.13 -2.65
N ALA A 27 6.45 8.20 -3.55
CA ALA A 27 6.52 6.77 -3.27
C ALA A 27 7.96 6.28 -3.12
N GLU A 28 8.90 6.77 -3.95
CA GLU A 28 10.33 6.47 -3.80
C GLU A 28 10.85 6.97 -2.45
N GLU A 29 10.40 8.14 -2.03
CA GLU A 29 10.74 8.71 -0.72
C GLU A 29 10.20 7.84 0.43
N VAL A 30 8.93 7.41 0.37
CA VAL A 30 8.37 6.47 1.35
C VAL A 30 9.20 5.19 1.43
N ALA A 31 9.53 4.58 0.29
CA ALA A 31 10.34 3.37 0.27
C ALA A 31 11.73 3.61 0.89
N ARG A 32 12.36 4.74 0.58
CA ARG A 32 13.66 5.13 1.15
C ARG A 32 13.59 5.29 2.67
N CYS A 33 12.58 6.00 3.18
CA CYS A 33 12.38 6.24 4.61
C CYS A 33 11.97 4.98 5.38
N ALA A 34 11.36 3.99 4.71
CA ALA A 34 11.00 2.72 5.33
C ALA A 34 12.19 1.76 5.53
N ARG A 35 13.31 1.95 4.80
CA ARG A 35 14.46 1.02 4.85
C ARG A 35 15.07 0.83 6.24
N PRO A 36 15.34 1.88 7.04
CA PRO A 36 15.88 1.71 8.40
C PRO A 36 14.98 0.86 9.31
N LEU A 37 13.66 0.93 9.09
CA LEU A 37 12.64 0.21 9.85
C LEU A 37 12.35 -1.20 9.30
N LEU A 38 12.98 -1.57 8.18
CA LEU A 38 12.84 -2.86 7.49
C LEU A 38 14.22 -3.46 7.22
N PRO A 39 14.98 -3.83 8.26
CA PRO A 39 16.35 -4.30 8.09
C PRO A 39 16.40 -5.57 7.23
N ASP A 40 17.46 -5.67 6.41
CA ASP A 40 17.69 -6.80 5.52
C ASP A 40 17.62 -8.13 6.27
N GLY A 41 16.88 -9.10 5.71
CA GLY A 41 16.72 -10.43 6.31
C GLY A 41 15.65 -10.54 7.41
N SER A 42 15.06 -9.43 7.89
CA SER A 42 13.96 -9.46 8.86
C SER A 42 12.66 -10.08 8.34
N LYS A 43 12.56 -10.18 7.00
CA LYS A 43 11.36 -10.57 6.28
C LYS A 43 10.12 -9.75 6.66
N LEU A 44 10.30 -8.50 7.07
CA LEU A 44 9.20 -7.61 7.41
C LEU A 44 8.77 -6.79 6.20
N PHE A 45 7.52 -6.36 6.21
CA PHE A 45 7.03 -5.29 5.34
C PHE A 45 6.03 -4.44 6.10
N LEU A 46 5.80 -3.23 5.57
CA LEU A 46 5.05 -2.18 6.22
C LEU A 46 3.75 -1.89 5.47
N GLY A 47 2.68 -1.71 6.22
CA GLY A 47 1.46 -1.04 5.79
C GLY A 47 1.38 0.34 6.41
N LEU A 48 0.97 1.32 5.62
CA LEU A 48 0.78 2.69 6.03
C LEU A 48 -0.65 3.07 5.66
N GLU A 49 -1.50 3.35 6.64
CA GLU A 49 -2.90 3.76 6.44
C GLU A 49 -3.12 5.16 6.99
N GLN A 50 -3.74 6.03 6.20
CA GLN A 50 -4.19 7.34 6.64
C GLN A 50 -5.72 7.40 6.61
N ASN A 51 -6.31 7.99 7.65
CA ASN A 51 -7.74 8.32 7.68
C ASN A 51 -8.01 9.74 7.14
N ASP A 52 -9.28 10.10 7.00
CA ASP A 52 -9.72 11.43 6.54
C ASP A 52 -9.35 12.60 7.49
N ALA A 53 -9.05 12.30 8.76
CA ALA A 53 -8.53 13.26 9.73
C ALA A 53 -7.00 13.39 9.70
N GLY A 54 -6.30 12.66 8.83
CA GLY A 54 -4.85 12.70 8.68
C GLY A 54 -4.07 11.84 9.67
N SER A 55 -4.73 11.12 10.59
CA SER A 55 -4.04 10.18 11.48
C SER A 55 -3.44 9.05 10.66
N LEU A 56 -2.21 8.67 11.01
CA LEU A 56 -1.46 7.64 10.33
C LEU A 56 -1.31 6.42 11.23
N ARG A 57 -1.56 5.25 10.64
CA ARG A 57 -1.33 3.94 11.24
C ARG A 57 -0.25 3.21 10.45
N MET A 58 0.78 2.76 11.16
CA MET A 58 1.89 1.98 10.64
C MET A 58 1.77 0.55 11.17
N ILE A 59 1.80 -0.44 10.28
CA ILE A 59 1.59 -1.85 10.62
C ILE A 59 2.75 -2.67 10.06
N TRP A 60 3.46 -3.38 10.92
CA TRP A 60 4.52 -4.30 10.51
C TRP A 60 3.96 -5.72 10.43
N TRP A 61 4.12 -6.33 9.26
CA TRP A 61 3.80 -7.74 9.07
C TRP A 61 5.05 -8.57 8.84
N ARG A 62 5.02 -9.80 9.33
CA ARG A 62 5.99 -10.82 8.96
C ARG A 62 5.59 -11.44 7.62
N GLY A 63 6.51 -11.48 6.67
CA GLY A 63 6.29 -12.03 5.32
C GLY A 63 6.04 -13.54 5.29
N ASP A 64 6.50 -14.29 6.29
CA ASP A 64 6.35 -15.77 6.30
C ASP A 64 4.91 -16.22 6.59
N ASP A 65 4.18 -15.51 7.46
CA ASP A 65 2.86 -15.92 7.97
C ASP A 65 1.82 -14.78 7.98
N PHE A 66 2.19 -13.60 7.46
CA PHE A 66 1.38 -12.38 7.46
C PHE A 66 0.92 -11.92 8.85
N ARG A 67 1.57 -12.38 9.92
CA ARG A 67 1.23 -11.98 11.27
C ARG A 67 1.64 -10.53 11.51
N VAL A 68 0.76 -9.75 12.12
CA VAL A 68 1.09 -8.41 12.66
C VAL A 68 2.09 -8.58 13.81
N ILE A 69 3.24 -7.93 13.69
CA ILE A 69 4.31 -7.97 14.70
C ILE A 69 4.33 -6.70 15.54
N ALA A 70 4.00 -5.56 14.94
CA ALA A 70 3.91 -4.28 15.62
C ALA A 70 2.91 -3.36 14.91
N GLU A 71 2.33 -2.42 15.65
CA GLU A 71 1.44 -1.38 15.13
C GLU A 71 1.66 -0.09 15.93
N ILE A 72 1.69 1.03 15.22
CA ILE A 72 1.76 2.38 15.79
C ILE A 72 0.65 3.20 15.13
N GLU A 73 -0.12 3.95 15.91
CA GLU A 73 -1.12 4.89 15.41
C GLU A 73 -0.87 6.25 16.05
N ALA A 74 -0.83 7.29 15.22
CA ALA A 74 -0.56 8.66 15.63
C ALA A 74 -1.46 9.65 14.89
N THR A 75 -1.99 10.65 15.60
CA THR A 75 -2.55 11.85 14.97
C THR A 75 -1.40 12.76 14.52
N PRO A 76 -1.64 13.72 13.60
CA PRO A 76 -0.58 14.63 13.15
C PRO A 76 0.17 15.34 14.27
N GLU A 77 -0.51 15.70 15.36
CA GLU A 77 0.09 16.37 16.52
C GLU A 77 0.90 15.42 17.41
N ALA A 78 0.72 14.11 17.23
CA ALA A 78 1.35 13.05 18.00
C ALA A 78 2.31 12.20 17.14
N PHE A 79 2.70 12.70 15.96
CA PHE A 79 3.76 12.09 15.18
C PHE A 79 5.05 12.02 16.01
N CYS A 80 5.85 11.00 15.72
CA CYS A 80 7.15 10.81 16.30
C CYS A 80 8.06 12.01 15.94
N PRO A 81 9.10 12.28 16.74
CA PRO A 81 10.04 13.36 16.45
C PRO A 81 10.56 13.31 15.00
N GLU A 82 10.69 14.47 14.35
CA GLU A 82 11.11 14.58 12.94
C GLU A 82 12.53 14.00 12.67
N ASP A 83 13.34 13.81 13.72
CA ASP A 83 14.68 13.21 13.66
C ASP A 83 14.69 11.69 13.90
N SER A 84 13.53 11.09 14.19
CA SER A 84 13.36 9.64 14.31
C SER A 84 13.00 8.99 12.97
N ASP A 85 13.42 7.73 12.77
CA ASP A 85 13.08 6.98 11.56
C ASP A 85 11.56 6.86 11.37
N GLU A 86 10.80 6.66 12.46
CA GLU A 86 9.34 6.63 12.44
C GLU A 86 8.73 7.98 12.04
N GLY A 87 9.21 9.09 12.59
CA GLY A 87 8.71 10.43 12.27
C GLY A 87 8.95 10.80 10.80
N ILE A 88 10.17 10.54 10.31
CA ILE A 88 10.53 10.76 8.90
C ILE A 88 9.63 9.93 7.97
N LEU A 89 9.35 8.67 8.32
CA LEU A 89 8.42 7.84 7.54
C LEU A 89 6.98 8.34 7.65
N GLN A 90 6.53 8.79 8.82
CA GLN A 90 5.18 9.33 9.00
C GLN A 90 4.92 10.53 8.08
N ASP A 91 5.86 11.46 8.00
CA ASP A 91 5.77 12.64 7.12
C ASP A 91 5.76 12.25 5.64
N ALA A 92 6.69 11.38 5.22
CA ALA A 92 6.75 10.89 3.84
C ALA A 92 5.45 10.15 3.45
N ALA A 93 4.95 9.30 4.34
CA ALA A 93 3.71 8.55 4.14
C ALA A 93 2.50 9.48 4.06
N ALA A 94 2.38 10.46 4.96
CA ALA A 94 1.29 11.43 4.95
C ALA A 94 1.27 12.24 3.65
N ALA A 95 2.44 12.71 3.17
CA ALA A 95 2.55 13.42 1.91
C ALA A 95 2.15 12.55 0.71
N CYS A 96 2.64 11.29 0.66
CA CYS A 96 2.30 10.34 -0.39
C CYS A 96 0.81 10.00 -0.40
N LEU A 97 0.22 9.69 0.76
CA LEU A 97 -1.19 9.31 0.91
C LEU A 97 -2.12 10.49 0.62
N THR A 98 -1.78 11.70 1.05
CA THR A 98 -2.54 12.92 0.72
C THR A 98 -2.55 13.16 -0.79
N TYR A 99 -1.38 13.08 -1.44
CA TYR A 99 -1.29 13.25 -2.89
C TYR A 99 -2.05 12.14 -3.62
N LEU A 100 -1.94 10.90 -3.16
CA LEU A 100 -2.64 9.76 -3.71
C LEU A 100 -4.17 9.94 -3.59
N ALA A 101 -4.68 10.32 -2.41
CA ALA A 101 -6.11 10.57 -2.16
C ALA A 101 -6.70 11.64 -3.09
N GLY A 102 -5.97 12.74 -3.33
CA GLY A 102 -6.39 13.82 -4.23
C GLY A 102 -6.57 13.38 -5.69
N ARG A 103 -6.18 12.15 -6.04
CA ARG A 103 -6.34 11.57 -7.37
C ARG A 103 -7.50 10.60 -7.50
N TRP A 104 -8.23 10.32 -6.41
CA TRP A 104 -9.52 9.65 -6.50
C TRP A 104 -10.61 10.67 -6.87
N PRO A 105 -11.56 10.31 -7.76
CA PRO A 105 -12.76 11.11 -7.97
C PRO A 105 -13.56 11.30 -6.67
N THR A 106 -13.65 10.24 -5.87
CA THR A 106 -14.23 10.24 -4.53
C THR A 106 -13.30 9.48 -3.60
N PRO A 107 -12.45 10.17 -2.82
CA PRO A 107 -11.45 9.51 -1.98
C PRO A 107 -12.11 8.64 -0.90
N PRO A 108 -11.56 7.45 -0.61
CA PRO A 108 -12.04 6.61 0.47
C PRO A 108 -11.74 7.25 1.83
N ARG A 109 -12.55 6.94 2.85
CA ARG A 109 -12.32 7.42 4.24
C ARG A 109 -11.00 6.98 4.83
N ARG A 110 -10.46 5.87 4.33
CA ARG A 110 -9.17 5.32 4.72
C ARG A 110 -8.46 4.87 3.47
N LEU A 111 -7.20 5.25 3.38
CA LEU A 111 -6.34 4.96 2.25
C LEU A 111 -5.00 4.49 2.76
N GLY A 112 -4.47 3.44 2.16
CA GLY A 112 -3.18 2.92 2.55
C GLY A 112 -2.36 2.39 1.39
N ILE A 113 -1.06 2.31 1.69
CA ILE A 113 -0.01 1.77 0.85
C ILE A 113 0.72 0.68 1.61
N ILE A 114 1.39 -0.19 0.88
CA ILE A 114 2.37 -1.14 1.43
C ILE A 114 3.76 -0.85 0.86
N THR A 115 4.79 -1.15 1.65
CA THR A 115 6.18 -1.05 1.23
C THR A 115 7.04 -2.14 1.86
N ASP A 116 8.02 -2.62 1.10
CA ASP A 116 9.11 -3.50 1.54
C ASP A 116 10.46 -2.76 1.65
N GLY A 117 10.44 -1.41 1.62
CA GLY A 117 11.63 -0.57 1.56
C GLY A 117 12.28 -0.48 0.17
N THR A 118 11.76 -1.21 -0.83
CA THR A 118 12.20 -1.12 -2.23
C THR A 118 11.14 -0.46 -3.10
N GLY A 119 9.87 -0.79 -2.90
CA GLY A 119 8.77 -0.24 -3.66
C GLY A 119 7.57 0.18 -2.81
N VAL A 120 6.54 0.65 -3.50
CA VAL A 120 5.27 1.06 -2.89
C VAL A 120 4.11 0.66 -3.78
N ALA A 121 3.11 0.02 -3.18
CA ALA A 121 1.89 -0.37 -3.88
C ALA A 121 0.65 -0.02 -3.05
N PHE A 122 -0.51 0.07 -3.71
CA PHE A 122 -1.81 0.28 -3.07
C PHE A 122 -2.87 -0.64 -3.67
N SER A 123 -4.03 -0.72 -3.02
CA SER A 123 -5.17 -1.48 -3.51
C SER A 123 -6.37 -0.57 -3.76
N PRO A 124 -6.74 -0.31 -5.02
CA PRO A 124 -7.94 0.46 -5.30
C PRO A 124 -9.23 -0.24 -4.86
N ALA A 125 -9.27 -1.58 -4.93
CA ALA A 125 -10.43 -2.38 -4.55
C ALA A 125 -10.60 -2.46 -3.02
N ARG A 126 -9.49 -2.40 -2.27
CA ARG A 126 -9.48 -2.45 -0.81
C ARG A 126 -8.50 -1.40 -0.26
N PRO A 127 -8.88 -0.11 -0.24
CA PRO A 127 -7.94 0.97 0.08
C PRO A 127 -7.48 1.00 1.53
N ALA A 128 -8.22 0.37 2.46
CA ALA A 128 -7.87 0.32 3.88
C ALA A 128 -6.99 -0.91 4.20
N VAL A 129 -5.67 -0.73 4.31
CA VAL A 129 -4.69 -1.81 4.55
C VAL A 129 -4.83 -2.45 5.92
N ALA A 130 -5.40 -1.75 6.91
CA ALA A 130 -5.65 -2.27 8.25
C ALA A 130 -6.92 -3.15 8.33
N GLN A 131 -7.70 -3.25 7.24
CA GLN A 131 -8.96 -4.00 7.25
C GLN A 131 -8.72 -5.50 7.45
N ALA A 132 -9.56 -6.15 8.26
CA ALA A 132 -9.50 -7.60 8.43
C ALA A 132 -9.58 -8.35 7.09
N GLY A 133 -8.76 -9.38 6.95
CA GLY A 133 -8.67 -10.20 5.73
C GLY A 133 -8.09 -9.47 4.52
N TRP A 134 -7.49 -8.27 4.68
CA TRP A 134 -6.86 -7.54 3.59
C TRP A 134 -5.73 -8.34 2.97
N LEU A 135 -4.75 -8.79 3.76
CA LEU A 135 -3.61 -9.56 3.24
C LEU A 135 -4.02 -10.84 2.53
N MET A 136 -5.00 -11.56 3.08
CA MET A 136 -5.47 -12.81 2.47
C MET A 136 -6.07 -12.59 1.09
N ALA A 137 -6.85 -11.52 0.90
CA ALA A 137 -7.45 -11.20 -0.40
C ALA A 137 -6.40 -10.81 -1.47
N HIS A 138 -5.27 -10.23 -1.07
CA HIS A 138 -4.19 -9.90 -2.01
C HIS A 138 -3.33 -11.13 -2.30
N ALA A 139 -3.00 -11.92 -1.28
CA ALA A 139 -2.26 -13.17 -1.43
C ALA A 139 -3.02 -14.24 -2.24
N SER A 140 -4.37 -14.26 -2.17
CA SER A 140 -5.21 -15.13 -3.01
C SER A 140 -5.44 -14.59 -4.42
N GLY A 141 -5.03 -13.35 -4.71
CA GLY A 141 -5.24 -12.68 -5.98
C GLY A 141 -6.69 -12.19 -6.21
N GLU A 142 -7.53 -12.19 -5.18
CA GLU A 142 -8.90 -11.64 -5.23
C GLU A 142 -8.92 -10.11 -5.37
N ALA A 143 -7.93 -9.44 -4.78
CA ALA A 143 -7.73 -7.99 -4.87
C ALA A 143 -6.28 -7.72 -5.32
N PRO A 144 -6.01 -7.49 -6.62
CA PRO A 144 -4.65 -7.24 -7.07
C PRO A 144 -4.16 -5.86 -6.62
N LEU A 145 -2.87 -5.79 -6.27
CA LEU A 145 -2.20 -4.53 -5.98
C LEU A 145 -1.90 -3.75 -7.27
N THR A 146 -1.95 -2.42 -7.14
CA THR A 146 -1.43 -1.48 -8.12
C THR A 146 -0.13 -0.90 -7.61
N ALA A 147 0.98 -1.20 -8.29
CA ALA A 147 2.29 -0.65 -7.94
C ALA A 147 2.40 0.82 -8.38
N ILE A 148 2.90 1.66 -7.48
CA ILE A 148 3.36 3.03 -7.80
C ILE A 148 4.84 2.96 -8.16
N VAL A 149 5.61 2.31 -7.30
CA VAL A 149 7.01 1.91 -7.48
C VAL A 149 7.08 0.40 -7.29
N ALA A 150 7.75 -0.32 -8.18
CA ALA A 150 7.78 -1.77 -8.15
C ALA A 150 8.34 -2.30 -6.82
N LEU A 151 7.57 -3.16 -6.15
CA LEU A 151 8.04 -3.93 -4.99
C LEU A 151 9.10 -4.96 -5.44
N ALA A 152 9.90 -5.44 -4.50
CA ALA A 152 10.92 -6.42 -4.81
C ALA A 152 10.28 -7.72 -5.35
N PRO A 153 10.74 -8.26 -6.50
CA PRO A 153 10.17 -9.47 -7.10
C PRO A 153 10.44 -10.73 -6.25
N ARG A 154 11.32 -10.59 -5.26
CA ARG A 154 11.64 -11.58 -4.23
C ARG A 154 11.68 -10.82 -2.91
N GLY A 155 11.06 -11.37 -1.87
CA GLY A 155 11.00 -10.71 -0.57
C GLY A 155 9.63 -10.84 0.09
N PRO A 156 9.41 -10.11 1.20
CA PRO A 156 8.23 -10.28 2.06
C PRO A 156 6.90 -9.98 1.34
N CYS A 157 6.92 -9.04 0.39
CA CYS A 157 5.75 -8.67 -0.40
C CYS A 157 5.55 -9.52 -1.67
N ALA A 158 6.46 -10.45 -2.01
CA ALA A 158 6.44 -11.12 -3.32
C ALA A 158 5.11 -11.87 -3.58
N LEU A 159 4.51 -12.46 -2.54
CA LEU A 159 3.23 -13.16 -2.59
C LEU A 159 2.02 -12.22 -2.84
N LEU A 160 2.19 -10.91 -2.62
CA LEU A 160 1.18 -9.90 -2.88
C LEU A 160 1.29 -9.34 -4.31
N CYS A 161 2.42 -9.59 -4.98
CA CYS A 161 2.74 -9.07 -6.30
C CYS A 161 2.48 -10.06 -7.44
N THR A 162 2.14 -11.32 -7.13
CA THR A 162 1.82 -12.30 -8.17
C THR A 162 0.53 -11.91 -8.89
N PRO A 163 0.55 -11.74 -10.22
CA PRO A 163 -0.70 -11.62 -10.96
C PRO A 163 -1.49 -12.89 -10.72
N SER A 164 -2.76 -12.75 -10.36
CA SER A 164 -3.70 -13.86 -10.32
C SER A 164 -3.72 -14.48 -11.73
N VAL A 165 -3.03 -15.60 -11.90
CA VAL A 165 -3.24 -16.47 -13.06
C VAL A 165 -4.60 -17.11 -12.81
N ALA A 166 -5.66 -16.41 -13.21
CA ALA A 166 -6.96 -17.03 -13.32
C ALA A 166 -6.78 -18.30 -14.16
N PRO A 167 -7.14 -19.49 -13.67
CA PRO A 167 -7.07 -20.68 -14.50
C PRO A 167 -8.00 -20.48 -15.68
N SER A 168 -7.43 -20.35 -16.87
CA SER A 168 -8.14 -20.45 -18.13
C SER A 168 -8.86 -21.79 -18.13
N ARG A 169 -10.16 -21.78 -17.80
CA ARG A 169 -11.00 -22.96 -17.97
C ARG A 169 -11.17 -23.15 -19.47
N HIS A 170 -10.56 -24.23 -19.97
CA HIS A 170 -10.81 -24.82 -21.29
C HIS A 170 -12.24 -25.33 -21.38
#